data_AF-A0AAW9GET0-F1
#
_entry.id   AF-A0AAW9GET0-F1
#
_cell.length_a   1.000
_cell.length_b   1.000
_cell.length_c   1.000
_cell.angle_alpha   90.00
_cell.angle_beta   90.00
_cell.angle_gamma   90.00
#
_symmetry.space_group_name_H-M   'P 1'
#
loop_
_entity.id
_entity.type
_entity.pdbx_description
1 polymer ?
#
loop_
_entity_poly.entity_id
_entity_poly.type
_entity_poly.pdbx_seq_one_letter_code
_entity_poly.pdbx_strand_id
1 'polypeptide(L)'
;MKLVIDAGHGGYDSGAVGNGLVEKNLTLQIARRVRDILTVNYPITIKMTRDSDVFISLSERANIANAFSADYFISFHINSGGGTGFESYIYNALSNSSTAYAKQQKMHTAVNPVLTKYGLRDRGAKKENYAVLRETAMDAILTETAFIDTAFDANLLKNPQFIEDLSQAYANGIAAIFGVTPNPQPPNPQPTPQTKGIAYVLGKNVNLRNGPSTSSSVIRQLNSPESYVVYQESNGWLDLGNGQWVYNDPSYINFVKTSNSDGSPIGVAYIQGMNVNLRSGPSTTSAVIRQLNSPESYLVYINENGWLNLGGNQWVYNDSAYIKYTQY
;
A
#
# COMPACT_ATOMS: atom_id res chain seq x y z
N MET A 1 -4.81 -17.37 -7.30
CA MET A 1 -3.37 -17.29 -6.98
C MET A 1 -3.21 -16.76 -5.56
N LYS A 2 -2.38 -17.41 -4.76
CA LYS A 2 -2.05 -17.06 -3.39
C LYS A 2 -0.60 -16.58 -3.32
N LEU A 3 -0.41 -15.36 -2.85
CA LEU A 3 0.91 -14.75 -2.68
C LEU A 3 1.17 -14.52 -1.19
N VAL A 4 2.38 -14.82 -0.73
CA VAL A 4 2.87 -14.26 0.52
C VAL A 4 3.90 -13.19 0.23
N ILE A 5 3.68 -12.00 0.80
CA ILE A 5 4.63 -10.90 0.81
C ILE A 5 5.26 -10.81 2.19
N ASP A 6 6.57 -10.92 2.24
CA ASP A 6 7.35 -10.79 3.45
C ASP A 6 8.04 -9.43 3.50
N ALA A 7 7.77 -8.67 4.57
CA ALA A 7 8.50 -7.45 4.88
C ALA A 7 9.64 -7.80 5.84
N GLY A 8 10.89 -7.77 5.37
CA GLY A 8 12.07 -8.12 6.15
C GLY A 8 12.15 -7.41 7.50
N HIS A 9 12.76 -8.05 8.50
CA HIS A 9 12.95 -7.48 9.85
C HIS A 9 11.63 -7.14 10.57
N GLY A 10 11.65 -6.24 11.58
CA GLY A 10 10.47 -5.77 12.31
C GLY A 10 10.62 -5.89 13.83
N GLY A 11 9.89 -5.06 14.57
CA GLY A 11 9.95 -5.02 16.03
C GLY A 11 11.33 -4.59 16.51
N TYR A 12 11.96 -5.42 17.36
CA TYR A 12 13.30 -5.14 17.88
C TYR A 12 14.41 -5.32 16.82
N ASP A 13 14.15 -6.05 15.74
CA ASP A 13 15.09 -6.20 14.63
C ASP A 13 14.87 -5.05 13.65
N SER A 14 15.77 -4.08 13.65
CA SER A 14 15.71 -2.92 12.76
C SER A 14 16.09 -3.23 11.32
N GLY A 15 16.79 -4.34 11.09
CA GLY A 15 17.65 -4.49 9.93
C GLY A 15 18.74 -3.42 9.90
N ALA A 16 19.23 -3.11 8.71
CA ALA A 16 20.23 -2.07 8.49
C ALA A 16 19.68 -0.66 8.80
N VAL A 17 20.58 0.21 9.27
CA VAL A 17 20.30 1.61 9.59
C VAL A 17 21.36 2.48 8.94
N GLY A 18 20.94 3.49 8.19
CA GLY A 18 21.86 4.36 7.46
C GLY A 18 21.15 5.59 6.92
N ASN A 19 21.84 6.72 6.83
CA ASN A 19 21.33 7.95 6.22
C ASN A 19 19.96 8.44 6.77
N GLY A 20 19.65 8.15 8.04
CA GLY A 20 18.36 8.50 8.67
C GLY A 20 17.19 7.58 8.29
N LEU A 21 17.48 6.44 7.66
CA LEU A 21 16.53 5.40 7.29
C LEU A 21 16.74 4.16 8.14
N VAL A 22 15.67 3.37 8.30
CA VAL A 22 15.66 2.09 9.02
C VAL A 22 15.03 1.05 8.09
N GLU A 23 15.72 -0.05 7.82
CA GLU A 23 15.32 -1.04 6.84
C GLU A 23 13.92 -1.60 7.10
N LYS A 24 13.59 -1.99 8.34
CA LYS A 24 12.26 -2.54 8.67
C LYS A 24 11.09 -1.62 8.30
N ASN A 25 11.31 -0.31 8.26
CA ASN A 25 10.28 0.68 7.89
C ASN A 25 10.10 0.72 6.37
N LEU A 26 11.22 0.73 5.62
CA LEU A 26 11.22 0.73 4.16
C LEU A 26 10.64 -0.57 3.60
N THR A 27 11.05 -1.71 4.16
CA THR A 27 10.54 -3.03 3.73
C THR A 27 9.04 -3.14 3.98
N LEU A 28 8.52 -2.65 5.11
CA LEU A 28 7.08 -2.61 5.38
C LEU A 28 6.35 -1.68 4.41
N GLN A 29 6.91 -0.49 4.14
CA GLN A 29 6.36 0.49 3.21
C GLN A 29 6.22 -0.09 1.80
N ILE A 30 7.30 -0.68 1.27
CA ILE A 30 7.33 -1.29 -0.07
C ILE A 30 6.38 -2.49 -0.11
N ALA A 31 6.44 -3.37 0.88
CA ALA A 31 5.61 -4.57 0.94
C ALA A 31 4.11 -4.23 0.95
N ARG A 32 3.69 -3.25 1.76
CA ARG A 32 2.31 -2.74 1.78
C ARG A 32 1.92 -2.13 0.45
N ARG A 33 2.80 -1.32 -0.15
CA ARG A 33 2.49 -0.66 -1.42
C ARG A 33 2.32 -1.67 -2.56
N VAL A 34 3.20 -2.67 -2.63
CA VAL A 34 3.09 -3.79 -3.59
C VAL A 34 1.80 -4.58 -3.35
N ARG A 35 1.47 -4.92 -2.10
CA ARG A 35 0.18 -5.54 -1.75
C ARG A 35 -0.99 -4.71 -2.28
N ASP A 36 -0.99 -3.41 -2.00
CA ASP A 36 -2.10 -2.53 -2.34
C ASP A 36 -2.31 -2.43 -3.86
N ILE A 37 -1.23 -2.27 -4.63
CA ILE A 37 -1.28 -2.28 -6.09
C ILE A 37 -1.81 -3.62 -6.61
N LEU A 38 -1.31 -4.74 -6.08
CA LEU A 38 -1.71 -6.07 -6.53
C LEU A 38 -3.18 -6.37 -6.22
N THR A 39 -3.61 -6.04 -5.00
CA THR A 39 -4.97 -6.24 -4.51
C THR A 39 -6.00 -5.52 -5.38
N VAL A 40 -5.74 -4.27 -5.74
CA VAL A 40 -6.69 -3.47 -6.53
C VAL A 40 -6.71 -3.94 -7.98
N ASN A 41 -5.54 -4.27 -8.53
CA ASN A 41 -5.40 -4.45 -9.97
C ASN A 41 -5.44 -5.90 -10.41
N TYR A 42 -5.33 -6.90 -9.54
CA TYR A 42 -5.20 -8.30 -9.97
C TYR A 42 -5.99 -9.27 -9.08
N PRO A 43 -6.41 -10.43 -9.62
CA PRO A 43 -7.15 -11.45 -8.87
C PRO A 43 -6.19 -12.33 -8.03
N ILE A 44 -5.43 -11.69 -7.14
CA ILE A 44 -4.43 -12.33 -6.28
C ILE A 44 -4.88 -12.23 -4.83
N THR A 45 -4.93 -13.36 -4.13
CA THR A 45 -5.12 -13.38 -2.67
C THR A 45 -3.78 -13.24 -1.99
N ILE A 46 -3.61 -12.21 -1.17
CA ILE A 46 -2.33 -11.85 -0.58
C ILE A 46 -2.38 -12.05 0.93
N LYS A 47 -1.31 -12.62 1.49
CA LYS A 47 -1.03 -12.62 2.93
C LYS A 47 0.31 -11.94 3.18
N MET A 48 0.38 -11.08 4.19
CA MET A 48 1.66 -10.52 4.64
C MET A 48 2.20 -11.31 5.83
N THR A 49 3.52 -11.44 5.95
CA THR A 49 4.14 -12.01 7.17
C THR A 49 3.99 -11.09 8.37
N ARG A 50 4.06 -9.77 8.12
CA ARG A 50 3.70 -8.70 9.05
C ARG A 50 3.08 -7.54 8.30
N ASP A 51 2.06 -6.94 8.91
CA ASP A 51 1.46 -5.67 8.45
C ASP A 51 1.54 -4.58 9.52
N SER A 52 2.54 -4.69 10.40
CA SER A 52 2.85 -3.72 11.45
C SER A 52 4.33 -3.86 11.85
N ASP A 53 4.80 -3.00 12.75
CA ASP A 53 6.16 -3.07 13.28
C ASP A 53 6.28 -4.13 14.39
N VAL A 54 6.21 -5.40 13.99
CA VAL A 54 6.35 -6.57 14.87
C VAL A 54 7.48 -7.47 14.38
N PHE A 55 8.16 -8.11 15.32
CA PHE A 55 9.18 -9.10 15.00
C PHE A 55 8.53 -10.43 14.63
N ILE A 56 8.93 -11.00 13.49
CA ILE A 56 8.59 -12.36 13.07
C ILE A 56 9.89 -13.10 12.79
N SER A 57 10.08 -14.28 13.38
CA SER A 57 11.28 -15.09 13.16
C SER A 57 11.35 -15.63 11.73
N LEU A 58 12.55 -15.99 11.27
CA LEU A 58 12.75 -16.49 9.90
C LEU A 58 11.90 -17.73 9.60
N SER A 59 11.88 -18.71 10.51
CA SER A 59 11.06 -19.92 10.35
C SER A 59 9.57 -19.63 10.42
N GLU A 60 9.14 -18.65 11.23
CA GLU A 60 7.72 -18.29 11.27
C GLU A 60 7.25 -17.62 9.97
N ARG A 61 8.09 -16.82 9.32
CA ARG A 61 7.79 -16.27 7.98
C ARG A 61 7.52 -17.39 6.97
N ALA A 62 8.34 -18.44 6.98
CA ALA A 62 8.14 -19.61 6.14
C ALA A 62 6.88 -20.40 6.54
N ASN A 63 6.63 -20.60 7.84
CA ASN A 63 5.43 -21.27 8.34
C ASN A 63 4.15 -20.56 7.90
N ILE A 64 4.10 -19.23 7.97
CA ILE A 64 2.97 -18.42 7.50
C ILE A 64 2.68 -18.72 6.02
N ALA A 65 3.72 -18.78 5.19
CA ALA A 65 3.57 -19.05 3.77
C ALA A 65 3.13 -20.48 3.47
N ASN A 66 3.72 -21.46 4.16
CA ASN A 66 3.41 -22.87 4.04
C ASN A 66 1.97 -23.17 4.49
N ALA A 67 1.56 -22.64 5.65
CA ALA A 67 0.21 -22.80 6.18
C ALA A 67 -0.85 -22.12 5.31
N PHE A 68 -0.51 -21.04 4.63
CA PHE A 68 -1.41 -20.40 3.66
C PHE A 68 -1.51 -21.20 2.34
N SER A 69 -0.60 -22.15 2.13
CA SER A 69 -0.41 -22.86 0.86
C SER A 69 -0.22 -21.87 -0.29
N ALA A 70 0.73 -20.95 -0.13
CA ALA A 70 1.01 -19.95 -1.14
C ALA A 70 1.57 -20.57 -2.42
N ASP A 71 1.21 -19.99 -3.58
CA ASP A 71 1.75 -20.36 -4.89
C ASP A 71 3.12 -19.69 -5.15
N TYR A 72 3.41 -18.60 -4.43
CA TYR A 72 4.66 -17.85 -4.52
C TYR A 72 4.95 -17.06 -3.24
N PHE A 73 6.23 -16.91 -2.91
CA PHE A 73 6.71 -16.10 -1.79
C PHE A 73 7.72 -15.05 -2.28
N ILE A 74 7.59 -13.81 -1.80
CA ILE A 74 8.55 -12.73 -2.05
C ILE A 74 8.90 -12.04 -0.75
N SER A 75 10.20 -11.87 -0.47
CA SER A 75 10.72 -11.13 0.68
C SER A 75 11.44 -9.86 0.23
N PHE A 76 11.06 -8.72 0.81
CA PHE A 76 11.64 -7.42 0.53
C PHE A 76 12.65 -7.02 1.59
N HIS A 77 13.85 -6.67 1.15
CA HIS A 77 14.99 -6.19 1.94
C HIS A 77 15.68 -4.99 1.27
N ILE A 78 16.46 -4.26 2.06
CA ILE A 78 17.28 -3.12 1.61
C ILE A 78 18.73 -3.38 2.00
N ASN A 79 19.63 -3.28 1.03
CA ASN A 79 21.00 -3.71 1.21
C ASN A 79 21.81 -2.73 2.06
N SER A 80 23.00 -3.15 2.49
CA SER A 80 24.02 -2.33 3.14
C SER A 80 25.43 -2.85 2.83
N GLY A 81 26.48 -2.17 3.27
CA GLY A 81 27.88 -2.53 3.02
C GLY A 81 28.55 -1.71 1.91
N GLY A 82 28.08 -0.47 1.67
CA GLY A 82 28.74 0.49 0.77
C GLY A 82 28.61 0.23 -0.73
N GLY A 83 27.58 -0.51 -1.15
CA GLY A 83 27.27 -0.78 -2.56
C GLY A 83 26.24 0.18 -3.17
N THR A 84 25.80 -0.10 -4.40
CA THR A 84 24.65 0.57 -5.03
C THR A 84 23.93 -0.43 -5.93
N GLY A 85 22.61 -0.32 -6.04
CA GLY A 85 21.83 -1.06 -7.02
C GLY A 85 20.92 -2.15 -6.46
N PHE A 86 20.49 -3.06 -7.33
CA PHE A 86 19.50 -4.11 -7.02
C PHE A 86 19.99 -5.50 -7.35
N GLU A 87 19.71 -6.44 -6.46
CA GLU A 87 19.94 -7.86 -6.64
C GLU A 87 18.77 -8.67 -6.07
N SER A 88 18.68 -9.92 -6.48
CA SER A 88 17.72 -10.86 -5.91
C SER A 88 18.36 -12.21 -5.66
N TYR A 89 17.72 -13.00 -4.81
CA TYR A 89 18.19 -14.30 -4.37
C TYR A 89 17.07 -15.33 -4.45
N ILE A 90 17.41 -16.53 -4.92
CA ILE A 90 16.65 -17.77 -4.72
C ILE A 90 17.50 -18.76 -3.94
N TYR A 91 16.91 -19.88 -3.48
CA TYR A 91 17.67 -20.88 -2.71
C TYR A 91 18.81 -21.50 -3.54
N ASN A 92 20.00 -21.58 -2.94
CA ASN A 92 21.22 -21.94 -3.64
C ASN A 92 21.30 -23.38 -4.18
N ALA A 93 20.53 -24.32 -3.62
CA ALA A 93 20.47 -25.69 -4.11
C ALA A 93 19.64 -25.85 -5.41
N LEU A 94 18.91 -24.83 -5.84
CA LEU A 94 18.05 -24.89 -7.03
C LEU A 94 18.88 -24.82 -8.32
N SER A 95 18.48 -25.56 -9.35
CA SER A 95 19.12 -25.48 -10.68
C SER A 95 18.71 -24.20 -11.45
N ASN A 96 19.48 -23.84 -12.47
CA ASN A 96 19.10 -22.76 -13.40
C ASN A 96 17.92 -23.14 -14.33
N SER A 97 17.51 -24.41 -14.33
CA SER A 97 16.30 -24.87 -15.03
C SER A 97 15.06 -24.89 -14.13
N SER A 98 15.17 -24.51 -12.86
CA SER A 98 14.05 -24.50 -11.91
C SER A 98 13.01 -23.43 -12.23
N THR A 99 11.78 -23.65 -11.79
CA THR A 99 10.68 -22.67 -11.87
C THR A 99 11.01 -21.39 -11.09
N ALA A 100 11.62 -21.50 -9.91
CA ALA A 100 12.10 -20.36 -9.14
C ALA A 100 13.10 -19.48 -9.92
N TYR A 101 14.06 -20.09 -10.64
CA TYR A 101 14.99 -19.33 -11.47
C TYR A 101 14.27 -18.58 -12.59
N ALA A 102 13.33 -19.21 -13.28
CA ALA A 102 12.53 -18.54 -14.32
C ALA A 102 11.69 -17.38 -13.74
N LYS A 103 11.10 -17.54 -12.55
CA LYS A 103 10.36 -16.49 -11.84
C LYS A 103 11.28 -15.33 -11.42
N GLN A 104 12.49 -15.63 -10.95
CA GLN A 104 13.51 -14.62 -10.65
C GLN A 104 13.87 -13.77 -11.88
N GLN A 105 14.04 -14.39 -13.05
CA GLN A 105 14.32 -13.66 -14.30
C GLN A 105 13.16 -12.74 -14.70
N LYS A 106 11.91 -13.20 -14.57
CA LYS A 106 10.72 -12.37 -14.79
C LYS A 106 10.71 -11.15 -13.88
N MET A 107 11.08 -11.32 -12.61
CA MET A 107 11.18 -10.22 -11.66
C MET A 107 12.22 -9.18 -12.10
N HIS A 108 13.42 -9.63 -12.46
CA HIS A 108 14.46 -8.73 -12.97
C HIS A 108 14.02 -7.99 -14.24
N THR A 109 13.33 -8.67 -15.17
CA THR A 109 12.81 -8.05 -16.40
C THR A 109 11.83 -6.92 -16.09
N ALA A 110 11.00 -7.06 -15.04
CA ALA A 110 10.06 -6.03 -14.63
C ALA A 110 10.73 -4.87 -13.87
N VAL A 111 11.69 -5.16 -12.99
CA VAL A 111 12.25 -4.19 -12.02
C VAL A 111 13.46 -3.44 -12.58
N ASN A 112 14.37 -4.10 -13.31
CA ASN A 112 15.61 -3.49 -13.79
C ASN A 112 15.40 -2.22 -14.65
N PRO A 113 14.46 -2.17 -15.62
CA PRO A 113 14.27 -0.97 -16.43
C PRO A 113 13.87 0.26 -15.61
N VAL A 114 13.10 0.05 -14.54
CA VAL A 114 12.70 1.12 -13.62
C VAL A 114 13.89 1.58 -12.80
N LEU A 115 14.64 0.66 -12.19
CA LEU A 115 15.78 1.03 -11.35
C LEU A 115 16.90 1.73 -12.12
N THR A 116 17.21 1.25 -13.33
CA THR A 116 18.25 1.84 -14.18
C THR A 116 17.88 3.24 -14.67
N LYS A 117 16.59 3.55 -14.89
CA LYS A 117 16.10 4.92 -15.14
C LYS A 117 16.45 5.88 -13.99
N TYR A 118 16.50 5.38 -12.76
CA TYR A 118 16.93 6.15 -11.58
C TYR A 118 18.46 6.09 -11.34
N GLY A 119 19.23 5.49 -12.24
CA GLY A 119 20.69 5.40 -12.14
C GLY A 119 21.19 4.28 -11.21
N LEU A 120 20.32 3.40 -10.73
CA LEU A 120 20.71 2.24 -9.94
C LEU A 120 21.25 1.12 -10.83
N ARG A 121 22.32 0.46 -10.36
CA ARG A 121 22.97 -0.65 -11.05
C ARG A 121 22.18 -1.95 -10.89
N ASP A 122 22.08 -2.75 -11.94
CA ASP A 122 21.70 -4.16 -11.82
C ASP A 122 22.91 -4.98 -11.33
N ARG A 123 22.76 -5.60 -10.16
CA ARG A 123 23.76 -6.46 -9.52
C ARG A 123 23.47 -7.96 -9.74
N GLY A 124 22.39 -8.26 -10.45
CA GLY A 124 22.08 -9.57 -11.00
C GLY A 124 21.22 -10.47 -10.10
N ALA A 125 20.74 -11.53 -10.74
CA ALA A 125 20.04 -12.65 -10.12
C ALA A 125 21.05 -13.62 -9.50
N LYS A 126 20.96 -13.80 -8.17
CA LYS A 126 21.89 -14.58 -7.36
C LYS A 126 21.17 -15.71 -6.62
N LYS A 127 21.96 -16.49 -5.88
CA LYS A 127 21.56 -17.67 -5.14
C LYS A 127 22.21 -17.64 -3.77
N GLU A 128 21.44 -17.90 -2.71
CA GLU A 128 21.97 -17.93 -1.34
C GLU A 128 21.17 -18.89 -0.43
N ASN A 129 21.72 -19.25 0.73
CA ASN A 129 21.12 -20.15 1.71
C ASN A 129 20.28 -19.42 2.79
N TYR A 130 19.46 -18.45 2.39
CA TYR A 130 18.58 -17.74 3.33
C TYR A 130 17.44 -18.65 3.82
N ALA A 131 17.17 -18.61 5.14
CA ALA A 131 16.17 -19.48 5.77
C ALA A 131 14.78 -19.35 5.14
N VAL A 132 14.32 -18.12 4.88
CA VAL A 132 13.01 -17.88 4.25
C VAL A 132 12.91 -18.44 2.82
N LEU A 133 14.03 -18.61 2.11
CA LEU A 133 14.07 -19.21 0.78
C LEU A 133 14.18 -20.74 0.83
N ARG A 134 14.85 -21.28 1.86
CA ARG A 134 15.06 -22.71 2.05
C ARG A 134 13.87 -23.41 2.70
N GLU A 135 13.19 -22.74 3.62
CA GLU A 135 12.15 -23.33 4.50
C GLU A 135 10.72 -23.14 3.94
N THR A 136 10.56 -22.34 2.89
CA THR A 136 9.30 -22.21 2.15
C THR A 136 9.12 -23.37 1.17
N ALA A 137 7.89 -23.89 1.08
CA ALA A 137 7.57 -25.06 0.25
C ALA A 137 7.27 -24.70 -1.22
N MET A 138 7.07 -23.42 -1.52
CA MET A 138 6.78 -22.90 -2.86
C MET A 138 8.00 -22.16 -3.42
N ASP A 139 7.96 -21.81 -4.72
CA ASP A 139 9.00 -20.94 -5.28
C ASP A 139 9.07 -19.61 -4.51
N ALA A 140 10.29 -19.21 -4.14
CA ALA A 140 10.54 -18.05 -3.30
C ALA A 140 11.65 -17.16 -3.88
N ILE A 141 11.51 -15.85 -3.72
CA ILE A 141 12.55 -14.86 -4.02
C ILE A 141 12.76 -13.93 -2.83
N LEU A 142 14.00 -13.50 -2.62
CA LEU A 142 14.33 -12.38 -1.75
C LEU A 142 14.96 -11.28 -2.60
N THR A 143 14.57 -10.04 -2.39
CA THR A 143 15.07 -8.90 -3.15
C THR A 143 15.79 -7.93 -2.24
N GLU A 144 16.99 -7.52 -2.63
CA GLU A 144 17.75 -6.45 -2.00
C GLU A 144 17.70 -5.23 -2.90
N THR A 145 16.88 -4.24 -2.53
CA THR A 145 16.70 -3.03 -3.34
C THR A 145 17.50 -1.88 -2.78
N ALA A 146 18.45 -1.37 -3.56
CA ALA A 146 19.28 -0.22 -3.20
C ALA A 146 20.07 -0.47 -1.90
N PHE A 147 20.91 0.49 -1.52
CA PHE A 147 21.76 0.42 -0.33
C PHE A 147 21.42 1.55 0.65
N ILE A 148 20.99 1.19 1.86
CA ILE A 148 20.54 2.15 2.87
C ILE A 148 21.67 3.05 3.38
N ASP A 149 22.91 2.58 3.33
CA ASP A 149 24.12 3.25 3.79
C ASP A 149 24.84 4.06 2.70
N THR A 150 24.43 3.91 1.43
CA THR A 150 24.94 4.71 0.31
C THR A 150 24.05 5.92 0.06
N ALA A 151 24.61 7.12 0.14
CA ALA A 151 23.85 8.38 0.10
C ALA A 151 22.99 8.55 -1.18
N PHE A 152 23.48 8.10 -2.34
CA PHE A 152 22.74 8.15 -3.60
C PHE A 152 21.46 7.29 -3.54
N ASP A 153 21.62 6.01 -3.24
CA ASP A 153 20.55 5.03 -3.05
C ASP A 153 19.56 5.47 -1.94
N ALA A 154 20.08 5.94 -0.79
CA ALA A 154 19.26 6.42 0.31
C ALA A 154 18.39 7.64 -0.06
N ASN A 155 18.88 8.54 -0.92
CA ASN A 155 18.07 9.66 -1.41
C ASN A 155 16.93 9.20 -2.33
N LEU A 156 17.14 8.13 -3.11
CA LEU A 156 16.07 7.49 -3.86
C LEU A 156 15.05 6.82 -2.93
N LEU A 157 15.51 6.10 -1.91
CA LEU A 157 14.63 5.45 -0.92
C LEU A 157 13.77 6.46 -0.12
N LYS A 158 14.20 7.71 0.00
CA LYS A 158 13.41 8.81 0.58
C LYS A 158 12.40 9.43 -0.39
N ASN A 159 12.56 9.18 -1.70
CA ASN A 159 11.72 9.78 -2.74
C ASN A 159 10.42 8.97 -2.90
N PRO A 160 9.24 9.55 -2.60
CA PRO A 160 7.98 8.83 -2.72
C PRO A 160 7.67 8.34 -4.14
N GLN A 161 8.07 9.10 -5.17
CA GLN A 161 7.87 8.68 -6.56
C GLN A 161 8.74 7.47 -6.92
N PHE A 162 9.95 7.38 -6.37
CA PHE A 162 10.79 6.20 -6.57
C PHE A 162 10.16 4.96 -5.92
N ILE A 163 9.67 5.08 -4.68
CA ILE A 163 8.97 3.98 -4.00
C ILE A 163 7.73 3.54 -4.78
N GLU A 164 7.00 4.49 -5.36
CA GLU A 164 5.83 4.20 -6.21
C GLU A 164 6.22 3.45 -7.49
N ASP A 165 7.15 4.01 -8.28
CA ASP A 165 7.63 3.40 -9.53
C ASP A 165 8.19 1.99 -9.26
N LEU A 166 8.96 1.82 -8.18
CA LEU A 166 9.51 0.54 -7.73
C LEU A 166 8.42 -0.46 -7.36
N SER A 167 7.44 -0.04 -6.56
CA SER A 167 6.35 -0.92 -6.12
C SER A 167 5.48 -1.37 -7.30
N GLN A 168 5.25 -0.49 -8.27
CA GLN A 168 4.56 -0.84 -9.51
C GLN A 168 5.37 -1.86 -10.33
N ALA A 169 6.69 -1.70 -10.40
CA ALA A 169 7.57 -2.65 -11.08
C ALA A 169 7.51 -4.05 -10.44
N TYR A 170 7.56 -4.12 -9.11
CA TYR A 170 7.39 -5.37 -8.37
C TYR A 170 6.02 -6.00 -8.60
N ALA A 171 4.94 -5.21 -8.56
CA ALA A 171 3.60 -5.69 -8.83
C ALA A 171 3.47 -6.26 -10.26
N ASN A 172 4.06 -5.59 -11.26
CA ASN A 172 4.09 -6.08 -12.64
C ASN A 172 4.88 -7.39 -12.76
N GLY A 173 6.01 -7.51 -12.08
CA GLY A 173 6.81 -8.74 -12.02
C GLY A 173 6.01 -9.91 -11.43
N ILE A 174 5.29 -9.67 -10.34
CA ILE A 174 4.43 -10.67 -9.69
C ILE A 174 3.24 -11.06 -10.60
N ALA A 175 2.60 -10.09 -11.24
CA ALA A 175 1.53 -10.36 -12.20
C ALA A 175 2.02 -11.22 -13.38
N ALA A 176 3.22 -10.94 -13.91
CA ALA A 176 3.86 -11.72 -14.98
C ALA A 176 4.29 -13.13 -14.52
N ILE A 177 4.67 -13.28 -13.25
CA ILE A 177 4.95 -14.59 -12.64
C ILE A 177 3.68 -15.44 -12.60
N PHE A 178 2.56 -14.87 -12.17
CA PHE A 178 1.27 -15.55 -12.11
C PHE A 178 0.54 -15.66 -13.46
N GLY A 179 0.95 -14.90 -14.48
CA GLY A 179 0.28 -14.87 -15.77
C GLY A 179 -1.13 -14.28 -15.70
N VAL A 180 -1.36 -13.34 -14.76
CA VAL A 180 -2.66 -12.70 -14.58
C VAL A 180 -2.74 -11.37 -15.34
N THR A 181 -3.89 -11.09 -15.91
CA THR A 181 -4.21 -9.78 -16.50
C THR A 181 -4.79 -8.85 -15.43
N PRO A 182 -4.67 -7.53 -15.60
CA PRO A 182 -5.33 -6.59 -14.71
C PRO A 182 -6.84 -6.81 -14.65
N ASN A 183 -7.43 -6.66 -13.47
CA ASN A 183 -8.87 -6.53 -13.28
C ASN A 183 -9.39 -5.33 -14.10
N PRO A 184 -10.66 -5.33 -14.54
CA PRO A 184 -11.30 -4.14 -15.07
C PRO A 184 -11.11 -2.99 -14.07
N GLN A 185 -10.35 -1.96 -14.46
CA GLN A 185 -9.98 -0.91 -13.51
C GLN A 185 -11.24 -0.16 -13.05
N PRO A 186 -11.39 0.12 -11.75
CA PRO A 186 -12.21 1.24 -11.30
C PRO A 186 -11.84 2.50 -12.08
N PRO A 187 -12.77 3.42 -12.37
CA PRO A 187 -12.42 4.77 -12.74
C PRO A 187 -11.57 5.36 -11.60
N ASN A 188 -10.26 5.36 -11.82
CA ASN A 188 -9.25 6.06 -11.04
C ASN A 188 -8.92 5.51 -9.63
N PRO A 189 -8.13 4.43 -9.50
CA PRO A 189 -7.31 4.25 -8.31
C PRO A 189 -6.09 5.18 -8.42
N GLN A 190 -6.29 6.49 -8.20
CA GLN A 190 -5.14 7.37 -7.97
C GLN A 190 -4.37 6.80 -6.78
N PRO A 191 -3.03 6.88 -6.77
CA PRO A 191 -2.26 6.77 -5.54
C PRO A 191 -2.88 7.75 -4.55
N THR A 192 -3.66 7.27 -3.58
CA THR A 192 -4.19 8.14 -2.54
C THR A 192 -2.99 8.61 -1.74
N PRO A 193 -2.72 9.93 -1.66
CA PRO A 193 -1.77 10.45 -0.70
C PRO A 193 -2.19 9.94 0.68
N GLN A 194 -1.23 9.76 1.58
CA GLN A 194 -1.51 9.35 2.95
C GLN A 194 -2.52 10.34 3.58
N THR A 195 -3.78 9.93 3.72
CA THR A 195 -4.85 10.77 4.27
C THR A 195 -5.02 10.49 5.76
N LYS A 196 -5.54 11.46 6.51
CA LYS A 196 -5.92 11.33 7.92
C LYS A 196 -7.40 11.02 8.12
N GLY A 197 -8.21 11.09 7.07
CA GLY A 197 -9.64 10.84 7.10
C GLY A 197 -10.43 11.80 6.22
N ILE A 198 -11.74 11.90 6.47
CA ILE A 198 -12.68 12.72 5.70
C ILE A 198 -13.40 13.69 6.63
N ALA A 199 -13.35 14.98 6.29
CA ALA A 199 -14.11 16.04 6.95
C ALA A 199 -15.43 16.26 6.21
N TYR A 200 -16.55 15.96 6.85
CA TYR A 200 -17.90 16.28 6.37
C TYR A 200 -18.35 17.63 6.91
N VAL A 201 -18.72 18.53 6.01
CA VAL A 201 -19.30 19.82 6.36
C VAL A 201 -20.79 19.61 6.65
N LEU A 202 -21.16 19.74 7.92
CA LEU A 202 -22.54 19.66 8.40
C LEU A 202 -23.21 21.04 8.47
N GLY A 203 -22.41 22.09 8.68
CA GLY A 203 -22.88 23.47 8.79
C GLY A 203 -23.08 24.18 7.46
N LYS A 204 -23.50 25.45 7.55
CA LYS A 204 -23.52 26.39 6.41
C LYS A 204 -22.52 27.51 6.67
N ASN A 205 -21.97 28.07 5.61
CA ASN A 205 -21.05 29.21 5.63
C ASN A 205 -19.76 28.98 6.44
N VAL A 206 -19.24 27.74 6.47
CA VAL A 206 -18.02 27.38 7.19
C VAL A 206 -16.80 27.95 6.46
N ASN A 207 -15.97 28.74 7.14
CA ASN A 207 -14.84 29.41 6.50
C ASN A 207 -13.72 28.43 6.14
N LEU A 208 -13.41 28.34 4.84
CA LEU A 208 -12.19 27.73 4.33
C LEU A 208 -11.11 28.81 4.23
N ARG A 209 -9.93 28.57 4.79
CA ARG A 209 -8.85 29.56 4.92
C ARG A 209 -7.57 29.12 4.25
N ASN A 210 -6.68 30.06 3.94
CA ASN A 210 -5.36 29.81 3.36
C ASN A 210 -4.27 29.51 4.41
N GLY A 211 -4.66 29.11 5.62
CA GLY A 211 -3.76 28.75 6.70
C GLY A 211 -4.52 28.30 7.97
N PRO A 212 -3.86 27.57 8.88
CA PRO A 212 -4.47 27.02 10.09
C PRO A 212 -4.59 28.08 11.21
N SER A 213 -5.28 29.19 10.93
CA SER A 213 -5.50 30.27 11.89
C SER A 213 -6.79 31.04 11.59
N THR A 214 -7.45 31.53 12.64
CA THR A 214 -8.61 32.43 12.50
C THR A 214 -8.24 33.79 11.91
N SER A 215 -6.95 34.16 11.94
CA SER A 215 -6.41 35.36 11.29
C SER A 215 -6.05 35.16 9.82
N SER A 216 -5.97 33.91 9.32
CA SER A 216 -5.70 33.63 7.90
C SER A 216 -6.87 34.06 7.02
N SER A 217 -6.57 34.49 5.79
CA SER A 217 -7.60 34.95 4.86
C SER A 217 -8.60 33.84 4.53
N VAL A 218 -9.88 34.19 4.47
CA VAL A 218 -10.94 33.29 4.00
C VAL A 218 -10.84 33.18 2.48
N ILE A 219 -10.68 31.96 1.97
CA ILE A 219 -10.69 31.62 0.54
C ILE A 219 -12.14 31.64 0.04
N ARG A 220 -13.01 30.88 0.72
CA ARG A 220 -14.46 30.83 0.49
C ARG A 220 -15.17 30.20 1.68
N GLN A 221 -16.50 30.09 1.58
CA GLN A 221 -17.30 29.35 2.53
C GLN A 221 -17.70 27.97 1.98
N LEU A 222 -17.75 26.99 2.88
CA LEU A 222 -18.22 25.63 2.65
C LEU A 222 -19.62 25.47 3.24
N ASN A 223 -20.42 24.62 2.62
CA ASN A 223 -21.78 24.32 3.03
C ASN A 223 -22.03 22.82 3.02
N SER A 224 -22.91 22.35 3.88
CA SER A 224 -23.46 20.99 3.76
C SER A 224 -24.11 20.82 2.38
N PRO A 225 -23.88 19.68 1.68
CA PRO A 225 -23.23 18.45 2.14
C PRO A 225 -21.78 18.26 1.64
N GLU A 226 -20.98 19.33 1.55
CA GLU A 226 -19.59 19.22 1.08
C GLU A 226 -18.74 18.32 1.99
N SER A 227 -17.77 17.62 1.40
CA SER A 227 -16.85 16.71 2.12
C SER A 227 -15.46 16.77 1.51
N TYR A 228 -14.43 16.67 2.34
CA TYR A 228 -13.04 16.81 1.91
C TYR A 228 -12.12 15.76 2.51
N VAL A 229 -11.14 15.32 1.71
CA VAL A 229 -9.98 14.58 2.21
C VAL A 229 -9.20 15.46 3.15
N VAL A 230 -8.79 14.92 4.30
CA VAL A 230 -7.88 15.56 5.22
C VAL A 230 -6.50 14.94 5.09
N TYR A 231 -5.47 15.75 4.89
CA TYR A 231 -4.08 15.28 4.74
C TYR A 231 -3.27 15.41 6.02
N GLN A 232 -3.57 16.41 6.86
CA GLN A 232 -2.91 16.63 8.14
C GLN A 232 -3.79 17.41 9.11
N GLU A 233 -3.41 17.36 10.39
CA GLU A 233 -4.02 18.14 11.47
C GLU A 233 -2.98 19.11 12.02
N SER A 234 -3.39 20.33 12.35
CA SER A 234 -2.52 21.31 13.02
C SER A 234 -3.33 22.18 13.97
N ASN A 235 -3.09 22.07 15.28
CA ASN A 235 -3.70 22.91 16.32
C ASN A 235 -5.23 23.09 16.18
N GLY A 236 -5.96 22.01 15.91
CA GLY A 236 -7.42 22.03 15.72
C GLY A 236 -7.88 22.39 14.31
N TRP A 237 -6.97 22.54 13.35
CA TRP A 237 -7.28 22.74 11.94
C TRP A 237 -7.02 21.48 11.11
N LEU A 238 -7.82 21.29 10.07
CA LEU A 238 -7.69 20.20 9.10
C LEU A 238 -7.19 20.77 7.77
N ASP A 239 -6.13 20.20 7.23
CA ASP A 239 -5.62 20.53 5.90
C ASP A 239 -6.37 19.71 4.84
N LEU A 240 -7.05 20.41 3.94
CA LEU A 240 -7.83 19.85 2.84
C LEU A 240 -7.01 19.76 1.53
N GLY A 241 -5.72 20.08 1.60
CA GLY A 241 -4.77 20.08 0.49
C GLY A 241 -4.63 21.47 -0.14
N ASN A 242 -3.54 21.66 -0.89
CA ASN A 242 -3.26 22.91 -1.62
C ASN A 242 -3.31 24.18 -0.74
N GLY A 243 -2.90 24.05 0.53
CA GLY A 243 -2.88 25.17 1.48
C GLY A 243 -4.25 25.61 1.99
N GLN A 244 -5.29 24.77 1.84
CA GLN A 244 -6.66 25.07 2.26
C GLN A 244 -6.95 24.41 3.61
N TRP A 245 -7.39 25.20 4.58
CA TRP A 245 -7.59 24.76 5.96
C TRP A 245 -9.00 25.08 6.46
N VAL A 246 -9.58 24.15 7.22
CA VAL A 246 -10.85 24.34 7.92
C VAL A 246 -10.68 24.08 9.41
N TYR A 247 -11.38 24.83 10.27
CA TYR A 247 -11.33 24.60 11.70
C TYR A 247 -12.19 23.38 12.08
N ASN A 248 -11.64 22.48 12.88
CA ASN A 248 -12.27 21.22 13.26
C ASN A 248 -13.22 21.39 14.45
N ASP A 249 -14.35 22.05 14.23
CA ASP A 249 -15.39 22.21 15.25
C ASP A 249 -16.52 21.18 15.05
N PRO A 250 -16.80 20.32 16.05
CA PRO A 250 -17.84 19.31 15.95
C PRO A 250 -19.25 19.84 15.68
N SER A 251 -19.52 21.14 15.91
CA SER A 251 -20.82 21.75 15.62
C SER A 251 -21.11 21.89 14.12
N TYR A 252 -20.09 21.86 13.25
CA TYR A 252 -20.26 21.99 11.81
C TYR A 252 -19.31 21.13 10.96
N ILE A 253 -18.32 20.47 11.55
CA ILE A 253 -17.47 19.46 10.91
C ILE A 253 -17.65 18.13 11.64
N ASN A 254 -17.97 17.07 10.89
CA ASN A 254 -17.73 15.70 11.34
C ASN A 254 -16.47 15.17 10.69
N PHE A 255 -15.39 15.03 11.45
CA PHE A 255 -14.12 14.49 10.96
C PHE A 255 -14.00 13.00 11.30
N VAL A 256 -14.16 12.15 10.29
CA VAL A 256 -14.02 10.70 10.42
C VAL A 256 -12.59 10.32 10.05
N LYS A 257 -11.81 9.85 11.03
CA LYS A 257 -10.39 9.53 10.84
C LYS A 257 -10.17 8.19 10.14
N THR A 258 -9.05 8.07 9.42
CA THR A 258 -8.55 6.76 9.01
C THR A 258 -8.31 5.89 10.23
N SER A 259 -8.64 4.61 10.13
CA SER A 259 -8.51 3.70 11.27
C SER A 259 -7.03 3.44 11.63
N ASN A 260 -6.13 3.43 10.63
CA ASN A 260 -4.69 3.43 10.87
C ASN A 260 -4.15 4.87 10.91
N SER A 261 -3.29 5.18 11.88
CA SER A 261 -2.70 6.51 12.08
C SER A 261 -1.71 6.91 10.98
N ASP A 262 -1.13 5.92 10.32
CA ASP A 262 -0.27 6.05 9.15
C ASP A 262 -1.08 6.08 7.83
N GLY A 263 -2.41 6.20 7.88
CA GLY A 263 -3.25 6.27 6.68
C GLY A 263 -3.24 5.02 5.80
N SER A 264 -2.62 3.93 6.24
CA SER A 264 -2.65 2.67 5.52
C SER A 264 -4.08 2.09 5.51
N PRO A 265 -4.47 1.37 4.45
CA PRO A 265 -5.75 0.70 4.42
C PRO A 265 -5.84 -0.37 5.52
N ILE A 266 -7.05 -0.61 6.02
CA ILE A 266 -7.39 -1.64 7.01
C ILE A 266 -7.91 -2.93 6.38
N GLY A 267 -8.08 -2.97 5.06
CA GLY A 267 -8.52 -4.18 4.38
C GLY A 267 -8.90 -3.94 2.93
N VAL A 268 -9.69 -4.87 2.40
CA VAL A 268 -10.11 -4.92 1.00
C VAL A 268 -11.59 -5.24 0.90
N ALA A 269 -12.33 -4.48 0.10
CA ALA A 269 -13.68 -4.77 -0.31
C ALA A 269 -13.66 -5.38 -1.72
N TYR A 270 -14.05 -6.65 -1.85
CA TYR A 270 -14.24 -7.31 -3.14
C TYR A 270 -15.71 -7.23 -3.54
N ILE A 271 -15.99 -6.58 -4.67
CA ILE A 271 -17.34 -6.45 -5.20
C ILE A 271 -17.72 -7.74 -5.93
N GLN A 272 -18.69 -8.46 -5.38
CA GLN A 272 -19.23 -9.71 -5.91
C GLN A 272 -20.59 -9.51 -6.59
N GLY A 273 -21.29 -8.43 -6.21
CA GLY A 273 -22.56 -8.01 -6.77
C GLY A 273 -22.49 -7.15 -8.02
N MET A 274 -23.65 -6.84 -8.58
CA MET A 274 -23.83 -5.81 -9.61
C MET A 274 -24.61 -4.63 -9.04
N ASN A 275 -24.38 -3.43 -9.58
CA ASN A 275 -25.12 -2.20 -9.25
C ASN A 275 -25.00 -1.75 -7.79
N VAL A 276 -23.86 -2.01 -7.14
CA VAL A 276 -23.62 -1.63 -5.74
C VAL A 276 -23.38 -0.12 -5.67
N ASN A 277 -24.21 0.61 -4.90
CA ASN A 277 -24.13 2.07 -4.84
C ASN A 277 -22.87 2.55 -4.10
N LEU A 278 -21.98 3.23 -4.81
CA LEU A 278 -20.92 4.04 -4.23
C LEU A 278 -21.47 5.43 -3.92
N ARG A 279 -21.31 5.90 -2.69
CA ARG A 279 -21.91 7.14 -2.19
C ARG A 279 -20.87 8.14 -1.72
N SER A 280 -21.26 9.41 -1.69
CA SER A 280 -20.43 10.53 -1.24
C SER A 280 -20.24 10.62 0.29
N GLY A 281 -20.79 9.66 1.04
CA GLY A 281 -20.74 9.61 2.50
C GLY A 281 -21.38 8.33 3.04
N PRO A 282 -21.16 7.99 4.33
CA PRO A 282 -21.62 6.77 4.97
C PRO A 282 -23.12 6.83 5.35
N SER A 283 -23.99 7.11 4.37
CA SER A 283 -25.44 7.17 4.57
C SER A 283 -26.21 6.76 3.32
N THR A 284 -27.37 6.13 3.51
CA THR A 284 -28.30 5.80 2.42
C THR A 284 -28.91 7.04 1.75
N THR A 285 -28.84 8.19 2.40
CA THR A 285 -29.30 9.49 1.86
C THR A 285 -28.19 10.28 1.16
N SER A 286 -26.92 9.87 1.30
CA SER A 286 -25.81 10.50 0.57
C SER A 286 -25.94 10.25 -0.93
N ALA A 287 -25.48 11.22 -1.73
CA ALA A 287 -25.54 11.15 -3.19
C ALA A 287 -24.80 9.91 -3.71
N VAL A 288 -25.40 9.22 -4.70
CA VAL A 288 -24.73 8.12 -5.41
C VAL A 288 -23.73 8.73 -6.38
N ILE A 289 -22.45 8.42 -6.22
CA ILE A 289 -21.36 8.83 -7.12
C ILE A 289 -21.44 8.00 -8.40
N ARG A 290 -21.50 6.67 -8.24
CA ARG A 290 -21.71 5.69 -9.32
C ARG A 290 -22.08 4.33 -8.74
N GLN A 291 -22.31 3.37 -9.62
CA GLN A 291 -22.45 1.96 -9.24
C GLN A 291 -21.15 1.18 -9.46
N LEU A 292 -20.87 0.25 -8.56
CA LEU A 292 -19.78 -0.72 -8.62
C LEU A 292 -20.32 -2.07 -9.06
N ASN A 293 -19.52 -2.81 -9.80
CA ASN A 293 -19.88 -4.10 -10.36
C ASN A 293 -18.77 -5.11 -10.12
N SER A 294 -19.13 -6.39 -10.05
CA SER A 294 -18.15 -7.45 -10.07
C SER A 294 -17.40 -7.47 -11.40
N PRO A 295 -16.07 -7.67 -11.43
CA PRO A 295 -15.18 -8.03 -10.31
C PRO A 295 -14.30 -6.87 -9.80
N GLU A 296 -14.88 -5.71 -9.47
CA GLU A 296 -14.12 -4.59 -8.90
C GLU A 296 -13.64 -4.87 -7.46
N SER A 297 -12.49 -4.31 -7.06
CA SER A 297 -11.94 -4.42 -5.71
C SER A 297 -11.29 -3.13 -5.24
N TYR A 298 -11.44 -2.82 -3.95
CA TYR A 298 -11.02 -1.56 -3.35
C TYR A 298 -10.31 -1.76 -2.04
N LEU A 299 -9.29 -0.94 -1.80
CA LEU A 299 -8.73 -0.76 -0.47
C LEU A 299 -9.76 -0.08 0.42
N VAL A 300 -9.81 -0.49 1.68
CA VAL A 300 -10.71 0.08 2.69
C VAL A 300 -9.88 0.83 3.72
N TYR A 301 -10.21 2.08 4.02
CA TYR A 301 -9.46 2.94 4.96
C TYR A 301 -10.20 3.19 6.27
N ILE A 302 -11.53 3.09 6.24
CA ILE A 302 -12.42 3.31 7.38
C ILE A 302 -13.52 2.26 7.31
N ASN A 303 -13.87 1.67 8.45
CA ASN A 303 -15.08 0.89 8.64
C ASN A 303 -15.88 1.52 9.78
N GLU A 304 -17.01 2.13 9.46
CA GLU A 304 -17.83 2.87 10.42
C GLU A 304 -19.30 2.52 10.22
N ASN A 305 -19.94 1.99 11.26
CA ASN A 305 -21.39 1.73 11.30
C ASN A 305 -21.93 0.94 10.07
N GLY A 306 -21.15 -0.04 9.60
CA GLY A 306 -21.51 -0.87 8.44
C GLY A 306 -21.18 -0.23 7.08
N TRP A 307 -20.51 0.92 7.04
CA TRP A 307 -20.01 1.55 5.81
C TRP A 307 -18.50 1.43 5.70
N LEU A 308 -18.02 1.12 4.49
CA LEU A 308 -16.61 1.05 4.15
C LEU A 308 -16.22 2.27 3.33
N ASN A 309 -15.18 2.99 3.76
CA ASN A 309 -14.56 4.06 2.97
C ASN A 309 -13.54 3.46 2.01
N LEU A 310 -13.71 3.71 0.71
CA LEU A 310 -12.86 3.21 -0.36
C LEU A 310 -11.78 4.23 -0.79
N GLY A 311 -11.58 5.27 0.02
CA GLY A 311 -10.72 6.41 -0.26
C GLY A 311 -11.52 7.69 -0.55
N GLY A 312 -11.05 8.84 -0.05
CA GLY A 312 -11.74 10.11 -0.26
C GLY A 312 -13.17 10.08 0.24
N ASN A 313 -14.09 10.73 -0.48
CA ASN A 313 -15.51 10.73 -0.12
C ASN A 313 -16.27 9.50 -0.64
N GLN A 314 -15.60 8.40 -0.95
CA GLN A 314 -16.22 7.23 -1.58
C GLN A 314 -16.58 6.18 -0.53
N TRP A 315 -17.87 5.89 -0.37
CA TRP A 315 -18.38 4.96 0.63
C TRP A 315 -19.29 3.91 0.03
N VAL A 316 -19.24 2.71 0.58
CA VAL A 316 -20.13 1.61 0.22
C VAL A 316 -20.69 0.97 1.48
N TYR A 317 -21.96 0.56 1.43
CA TYR A 317 -22.57 -0.19 2.53
C TYR A 317 -22.08 -1.64 2.48
N ASN A 318 -21.58 -2.15 3.60
CA ASN A 318 -20.97 -3.48 3.72
C ASN A 318 -22.03 -4.59 3.79
N ASP A 319 -22.73 -4.81 2.68
CA ASP A 319 -23.67 -5.91 2.54
C ASP A 319 -22.95 -7.18 2.06
N SER A 320 -22.90 -8.19 2.92
CA SER A 320 -22.27 -9.49 2.64
C SER A 320 -22.87 -10.24 1.44
N ALA A 321 -24.07 -9.89 0.99
CA ALA A 321 -24.65 -10.45 -0.23
C ALA A 321 -23.97 -9.95 -1.51
N TYR A 322 -23.32 -8.77 -1.46
CA TYR A 322 -22.73 -8.12 -2.62
C TYR A 322 -21.23 -7.82 -2.46
N ILE A 323 -20.73 -7.80 -1.23
CA ILE A 323 -19.37 -7.38 -0.91
C ILE A 323 -18.74 -8.40 0.04
N LYS A 324 -17.58 -8.92 -0.34
CA LYS A 324 -16.71 -9.63 0.59
C LYS A 324 -15.67 -8.66 1.11
N TYR A 325 -15.81 -8.24 2.36
CA TYR A 325 -14.79 -7.45 3.08
C TYR A 325 -13.79 -8.38 3.77
N THR A 326 -12.50 -8.13 3.57
CA THR A 326 -11.39 -8.82 4.26
C THR A 326 -10.53 -7.77 4.96
N GLN A 327 -10.50 -7.82 6.29
CA GLN A 327 -9.63 -6.97 7.11
C GLN A 327 -8.19 -7.50 7.11
N TYR A 328 -7.20 -6.61 7.16
CA TYR A 328 -5.78 -6.98 7.33
C TYR A 328 -5.45 -7.39 8.76
#